data_AF-A0A5N6Z576-F1
#
_entry.id   AF-A0A5N6Z576-F1
#
_cell.length_a   1.000
_cell.length_b   1.000
_cell.length_c   1.000
_cell.angle_alpha   90.00
_cell.angle_beta   90.00
_cell.angle_gamma   90.00
#
_symmetry.space_group_name_H-M   'P 1'
#
loop_
_entity.id
_entity.type
_entity.pdbx_description
1 polymer ?
#
loop_
_entity_poly.entity_id
_entity_poly.type
_entity_poly.pdbx_seq_one_letter_code
_entity_poly.pdbx_strand_id
1 'polypeptide(L)'
;MSIPPPSPTCSFCNIAKAYPPIPPTNNQTALPFPPNSPNTPQPTTHLILSTKHVIAFLDIMPLTQGHILVLPRSHYEKLSDIDIPVSRELGQWLPIISRVVMRTLSGNDDAADWDWNVVQNNGIVVLRSGITLSFY
;
A
#
# COMPACT_ATOMS: atom_id res chain seq x y z
N MET A 1 20.99 -11.30 -2.68
CA MET A 1 20.05 -12.39 -2.33
C MET A 1 18.97 -12.42 -3.39
N SER A 2 18.55 -13.59 -3.86
CA SER A 2 17.48 -13.72 -4.86
C SER A 2 16.11 -13.48 -4.22
N ILE A 3 15.32 -12.56 -4.78
CA ILE A 3 13.93 -12.31 -4.35
C ILE A 3 13.14 -13.62 -4.49
N PRO A 4 12.46 -14.11 -3.43
CA PRO A 4 11.65 -15.31 -3.53
C PRO A 4 10.51 -15.09 -4.53
N PRO A 5 10.16 -16.11 -5.34
CA PRO A 5 9.09 -15.97 -6.32
C PRO A 5 7.75 -15.69 -5.62
N PRO A 6 6.89 -14.86 -6.22
CA PRO A 6 5.61 -14.50 -5.62
C PRO A 6 4.73 -15.75 -5.43
N SER A 7 4.35 -16.04 -4.18
CA SER A 7 3.40 -17.13 -3.89
C SER A 7 2.04 -16.86 -4.55
N PRO A 8 1.43 -17.83 -5.26
CA PRO A 8 0.10 -17.68 -5.84
C PRO A 8 -1.01 -17.50 -4.79
N THR A 9 -0.73 -17.81 -3.51
CA THR A 9 -1.68 -17.68 -2.40
C THR A 9 -1.58 -16.34 -1.66
N CYS A 10 -0.62 -15.48 -2.00
CA CYS A 10 -0.46 -14.20 -1.31
C CYS A 10 -1.47 -13.16 -1.82
N SER A 11 -2.43 -12.78 -0.99
CA SER A 11 -3.44 -11.76 -1.32
C SER A 11 -2.83 -10.43 -1.75
N PHE A 12 -1.74 -10.00 -1.10
CA PHE A 12 -1.04 -8.75 -1.45
C PHE A 12 -0.35 -8.81 -2.81
N CYS A 13 0.23 -9.96 -3.17
CA CYS A 13 0.77 -10.17 -4.52
C CYS A 13 -0.34 -10.12 -5.57
N ASN A 14 -1.53 -10.64 -5.27
CA ASN A 14 -2.67 -10.62 -6.18
C ASN A 14 -3.21 -9.19 -6.38
N ILE A 15 -3.28 -8.39 -5.30
CA ILE A 15 -3.61 -6.96 -5.39
C ILE A 15 -2.56 -6.23 -6.22
N ALA A 16 -1.26 -6.41 -5.93
CA ALA A 16 -0.20 -5.76 -6.70
C ALA A 16 -0.27 -6.14 -8.20
N LYS A 17 -0.57 -7.40 -8.54
CA LYS A 17 -0.78 -7.83 -9.93
C LYS A 17 -2.01 -7.20 -10.58
N ALA A 18 -3.11 -7.05 -9.85
CA ALA A 18 -4.35 -6.46 -10.36
C ALA A 18 -4.22 -4.96 -10.68
N TYR A 19 -3.34 -4.24 -9.96
CA TYR A 19 -3.14 -2.80 -10.11
C TYR A 19 -1.72 -2.50 -10.61
N PRO A 20 -1.48 -2.36 -11.93
CA PRO A 20 -0.15 -2.04 -12.46
C PRO A 20 0.33 -0.62 -12.04
N PRO A 21 1.65 -0.34 -12.14
CA PRO A 21 2.20 1.00 -11.88
C PRO A 21 1.55 2.07 -12.75
N ILE A 22 1.20 3.21 -12.15
CA ILE A 22 0.59 4.34 -12.85
C ILE A 22 1.66 5.42 -13.06
N PRO A 23 1.98 5.79 -14.32
CA PRO A 23 2.93 6.86 -14.59
C PRO A 23 2.42 8.21 -14.07
N PRO A 24 3.27 9.08 -13.51
CA PRO A 24 2.87 10.41 -13.04
C PRO A 24 2.38 11.33 -14.16
N THR A 25 2.63 11.00 -15.43
CA THR A 25 2.21 11.75 -16.62
C THR A 25 0.83 11.37 -17.14
N ASN A 26 0.17 10.37 -16.56
CA ASN A 26 -1.10 9.89 -17.07
C ASN A 26 -2.24 10.64 -16.39
N ASN A 27 -2.85 11.61 -17.10
CA ASN A 27 -4.08 12.31 -16.69
C ASN A 27 -5.32 11.38 -16.67
N GLN A 28 -5.14 10.07 -16.53
CA GLN A 28 -6.25 9.12 -16.45
C GLN A 28 -6.85 9.20 -15.05
N THR A 29 -7.90 10.00 -14.95
CA THR A 29 -8.80 10.22 -13.81
C THR A 29 -9.56 8.96 -13.35
N ALA A 30 -9.20 7.79 -13.86
CA ALA A 30 -9.74 6.51 -13.44
C ALA A 30 -8.60 5.50 -13.45
N LEU A 31 -8.35 4.89 -12.29
CA LEU A 31 -7.65 3.62 -12.21
C LEU A 31 -8.27 2.69 -13.27
N PRO A 32 -7.49 1.90 -14.02
CA PRO A 32 -8.06 0.87 -14.85
C PRO A 32 -8.79 -0.09 -13.90
N PHE A 33 -10.12 0.04 -13.82
CA PHE A 33 -10.96 -1.04 -13.32
C PHE A 33 -10.57 -2.25 -14.18
N PRO A 34 -10.15 -3.38 -13.58
CA PRO A 34 -9.83 -4.57 -14.35
C PRO A 34 -11.04 -4.89 -15.23
N PRO A 35 -10.85 -5.25 -16.52
CA PRO A 35 -11.96 -5.48 -17.43
C PRO A 35 -12.98 -6.43 -16.78
N ASN A 36 -14.25 -6.02 -16.81
CA ASN A 36 -15.40 -6.77 -16.29
C ASN A 36 -15.43 -8.18 -16.89
N SER A 37 -14.76 -9.13 -16.25
CA SER A 37 -14.86 -10.55 -16.59
C SER A 37 -15.90 -11.18 -15.66
N PRO A 38 -17.01 -11.72 -16.18
CA PRO A 38 -18.16 -12.18 -15.39
C PRO A 38 -17.85 -13.27 -14.34
N ASN A 39 -16.67 -13.91 -14.41
CA ASN A 39 -16.34 -15.12 -13.66
C ASN A 39 -15.16 -14.95 -12.69
N THR A 40 -14.68 -13.73 -12.44
CA THR A 40 -13.59 -13.45 -11.49
C THR A 40 -14.02 -12.45 -10.43
N PRO A 41 -13.97 -12.80 -9.12
CA PRO A 41 -14.16 -11.83 -8.05
C PRO A 41 -13.14 -10.71 -8.21
N GLN A 42 -13.61 -9.52 -8.56
CA GLN A 42 -12.79 -8.32 -8.63
C GLN A 42 -12.27 -8.00 -7.22
N PRO A 43 -10.96 -7.86 -6.98
CA PRO A 43 -10.50 -7.31 -5.71
C PRO A 43 -10.91 -5.84 -5.69
N THR A 44 -12.00 -5.49 -5.00
CA THR A 44 -12.44 -4.10 -4.82
C THR A 44 -11.54 -3.41 -3.81
N THR A 45 -10.31 -3.07 -4.21
CA THR A 45 -9.39 -2.29 -3.37
C THR A 45 -9.51 -0.80 -3.69
N HIS A 46 -9.51 0.03 -2.66
CA HIS A 46 -9.46 1.48 -2.81
C HIS A 46 -8.00 1.91 -2.89
N LEU A 47 -7.48 2.00 -4.11
CA LEU A 47 -6.08 2.32 -4.37
C LEU A 47 -5.79 3.80 -4.12
N ILE A 48 -4.73 4.08 -3.37
CA ILE A 48 -4.23 5.43 -3.08
C ILE A 48 -2.98 5.74 -3.91
N LEU A 49 -2.09 4.76 -4.06
CA LEU A 49 -0.83 4.91 -4.75
C LEU A 49 -0.49 3.62 -5.53
N SER A 50 -0.04 3.74 -6.77
CA SER A 50 0.54 2.62 -7.51
C SER A 50 1.76 3.09 -8.31
N THR A 51 2.93 2.83 -7.77
CA THR A 51 4.22 3.17 -8.38
C THR A 51 4.91 1.92 -8.92
N LYS A 52 6.15 2.08 -9.39
CA LYS A 52 6.96 0.96 -9.87
C LYS A 52 7.29 -0.04 -8.78
N HIS A 53 7.64 0.41 -7.56
CA HIS A 53 8.05 -0.50 -6.48
C HIS A 53 7.08 -0.55 -5.29
N VAL A 54 6.22 0.46 -5.12
CA VAL A 54 5.32 0.60 -3.96
C VAL A 54 3.86 0.71 -4.39
N ILE A 55 2.97 0.11 -3.63
CA ILE A 55 1.52 0.25 -3.77
C ILE A 55 0.93 0.60 -2.39
N ALA A 56 -0.09 1.46 -2.37
CA ALA A 56 -0.84 1.78 -1.16
C ALA A 56 -2.35 1.79 -1.41
N PHE A 57 -3.11 1.26 -0.46
CA PHE A 57 -4.57 1.14 -0.54
C PHE A 57 -5.20 1.08 0.86
N LEU A 58 -6.50 1.35 0.96
CA LEU A 58 -7.25 1.26 2.23
C LEU A 58 -7.37 -0.20 2.69
N ASP A 59 -7.22 -0.41 3.99
CA ASP A 59 -7.52 -1.70 4.61
C ASP A 59 -9.03 -1.98 4.58
N ILE A 60 -9.40 -3.24 4.32
CA ILE A 60 -10.81 -3.70 4.36
C ILE A 60 -11.29 -3.95 5.80
N MET A 61 -10.37 -4.20 6.74
CA MET A 61 -10.66 -4.38 8.16
C MET A 61 -9.92 -3.32 8.99
N PRO A 62 -10.27 -2.03 8.83
CA PRO A 62 -9.56 -0.95 9.49
C PRO A 62 -9.76 -0.98 11.00
N LEU A 63 -8.68 -0.77 11.76
CA LEU A 63 -8.77 -0.48 13.19
C LEU A 63 -9.25 0.96 13.44
N THR A 64 -8.94 1.87 12.51
CA THR A 64 -9.28 3.30 12.59
C THR A 64 -9.60 3.85 11.21
N GLN A 65 -10.31 4.99 11.16
CA GLN A 65 -10.67 5.61 9.89
C GLN A 65 -9.42 6.03 9.11
N GLY A 66 -9.39 5.71 7.82
CA GLY A 66 -8.24 6.01 6.95
C GLY A 66 -7.06 5.06 7.08
N HIS A 67 -7.18 3.92 7.77
CA HIS A 67 -6.14 2.89 7.85
C HIS A 67 -5.66 2.46 6.45
N ILE A 68 -4.38 2.65 6.18
CA ILE A 68 -3.77 2.38 4.87
C ILE A 68 -2.65 1.36 5.00
N LEU A 69 -2.63 0.43 4.04
CA LEU A 69 -1.53 -0.50 3.85
C LEU A 69 -0.60 0.06 2.77
N VAL A 70 0.68 0.23 3.10
CA VAL A 70 1.75 0.63 2.18
C VAL A 70 2.73 -0.53 2.06
N LEU A 71 2.89 -1.06 0.85
CA LEU A 71 3.65 -2.29 0.66
C LEU A 71 4.51 -2.30 -0.60
N PRO A 72 5.65 -3.02 -0.57
CA PRO A 72 6.41 -3.31 -1.76
C PRO A 72 5.60 -4.19 -2.71
N ARG A 73 5.73 -3.95 -4.01
CA ARG A 73 5.06 -4.76 -5.04
C ARG A 73 5.71 -6.14 -5.20
N SER A 74 7.03 -6.19 -5.04
CA SER A 74 7.77 -7.44 -4.96
C SER A 74 7.51 -8.12 -3.62
N HIS A 75 7.44 -9.45 -3.63
CA HIS A 75 7.21 -10.22 -2.42
C HIS A 75 8.50 -10.30 -1.60
N TYR A 76 8.41 -9.86 -0.34
CA TYR A 76 9.46 -10.02 0.67
C TYR A 76 8.82 -10.66 1.90
N GLU A 77 9.56 -11.42 2.71
CA GLU A 77 8.98 -11.98 3.94
C GLU A 77 9.16 -11.02 5.12
N LYS A 78 10.32 -10.37 5.19
CA LYS A 78 10.71 -9.45 6.25
C LYS A 78 11.18 -8.12 5.68
N LEU A 79 11.16 -7.09 6.52
CA LEU A 79 11.72 -5.78 6.19
C LEU A 79 13.21 -5.85 5.80
N SER A 80 13.97 -6.75 6.44
CA SER A 80 15.40 -6.97 6.16
C SER A 80 15.69 -7.49 4.76
N ASP A 81 14.69 -8.06 4.09
CA ASP A 81 14.84 -8.72 2.79
C ASP A 81 14.61 -7.72 1.64
N ILE A 82 14.09 -6.53 1.95
CA ILE A 82 13.71 -5.52 0.97
C ILE A 82 14.97 -4.89 0.37
N ASP A 83 15.02 -4.83 -0.96
CA ASP A 83 16.10 -4.19 -1.68
C ASP A 83 16.14 -2.67 -1.43
N ILE A 84 17.35 -2.11 -1.36
CA ILE A 84 17.60 -0.68 -1.15
C ILE A 84 16.77 0.27 -2.05
N PRO A 85 16.63 0.07 -3.38
CA PRO A 85 15.79 0.95 -4.20
C PRO A 85 14.31 0.90 -3.79
N VAL A 86 13.82 -0.28 -3.37
CA VAL A 86 12.42 -0.46 -2.95
C VAL A 86 12.21 0.17 -1.58
N SER A 87 13.13 -0.03 -0.63
CA SER A 87 13.03 0.57 0.71
C SER A 87 13.15 2.10 0.67
N ARG A 88 13.96 2.65 -0.25
CA ARG A 88 14.03 4.09 -0.50
C ARG A 88 12.69 4.66 -0.97
N GLU A 89 12.06 4.03 -1.97
CA GLU A 89 10.76 4.47 -2.46
C GLU A 89 9.68 4.32 -1.38
N LEU A 90 9.70 3.22 -0.62
CA LEU A 90 8.79 2.98 0.49
C LEU A 90 8.89 4.08 1.54
N GLY A 91 10.10 4.38 2.02
CA GLY A 91 10.35 5.43 3.00
C GLY A 91 9.99 6.84 2.51
N GLN A 92 10.12 7.12 1.20
CA GLN A 92 9.69 8.38 0.61
C GLN A 92 8.17 8.57 0.68
N TRP A 93 7.40 7.50 0.45
CA TRP A 93 5.94 7.58 0.38
C TRP A 93 5.25 7.63 1.74
N LEU A 94 5.83 7.02 2.79
CA LEU A 94 5.26 7.04 4.13
C LEU A 94 4.88 8.45 4.63
N PRO A 95 5.79 9.45 4.66
CA PRO A 95 5.46 10.80 5.13
C PRO A 95 4.55 11.57 4.16
N ILE A 96 4.52 11.23 2.87
CA ILE A 96 3.63 11.89 1.91
C ILE A 96 2.20 11.41 2.13
N ILE A 97 2.01 10.10 2.20
CA ILE A 97 0.69 9.48 2.43
C ILE A 97 0.15 9.92 3.79
N SER A 98 0.97 9.95 4.83
CA SER A 98 0.49 10.33 6.16
C SER A 98 -0.08 11.75 6.19
N ARG A 99 0.59 12.73 5.58
CA ARG A 99 0.08 14.11 5.47
C ARG A 99 -1.19 14.21 4.65
N VAL A 100 -1.28 13.50 3.52
CA VAL A 100 -2.48 13.51 2.67
C VAL A 100 -3.68 12.98 3.43
N VAL A 101 -3.50 11.89 4.17
CA VAL A 101 -4.58 11.25 4.92
C VAL A 101 -5.01 12.12 6.08
N MET A 102 -4.07 12.64 6.88
CA MET A 102 -4.41 13.51 8.00
C MET A 102 -5.12 14.79 7.55
N ARG A 103 -4.66 15.43 6.48
CA ARG A 103 -5.36 16.59 5.90
C ARG A 103 -6.79 16.25 5.47
N THR A 104 -6.99 15.04 4.93
CA THR A 104 -8.30 14.57 4.47
C THR A 104 -9.23 14.23 5.63
N LEU A 105 -8.71 13.67 6.73
CA LEU A 105 -9.49 13.27 7.90
C LEU A 105 -9.77 14.43 8.86
N SER A 106 -8.76 15.26 9.14
CA SER A 106 -8.86 16.38 10.09
C SER A 106 -9.51 17.63 9.48
N GLY A 107 -9.52 17.75 8.15
CA GLY A 107 -10.09 18.90 7.43
C GLY A 107 -9.35 20.23 7.66
N ASN A 108 -8.16 20.19 8.25
CA ASN A 108 -7.31 21.34 8.50
C ASN A 108 -5.86 21.03 8.09
N ASP A 109 -5.03 22.08 8.08
CA ASP A 109 -3.62 22.02 7.67
C ASP A 109 -2.65 22.09 8.86
N ASP A 110 -3.17 22.04 10.09
CA ASP A 110 -2.36 22.17 11.28
C ASP A 110 -1.79 20.80 11.70
N ALA A 111 -0.53 20.58 11.31
CA ALA A 111 0.17 19.34 11.61
C ALA A 111 0.44 19.12 13.10
N ALA A 112 0.26 20.14 13.96
CA ALA A 112 0.41 19.98 15.40
C ALA A 112 -0.67 19.09 16.03
N ASP A 113 -1.84 19.02 15.41
CA ASP A 113 -3.00 18.24 15.87
C ASP A 113 -3.09 16.86 15.19
N TRP A 114 -2.05 16.46 14.45
CA TRP A 114 -2.09 15.21 13.69
C TRP A 114 -1.43 14.05 14.41
N ASP A 115 -2.22 12.99 14.57
CA ASP A 115 -1.93 11.86 15.42
C ASP A 115 -2.02 10.56 14.60
N TRP A 116 -0.89 9.85 14.45
CA TRP A 116 -0.83 8.62 13.62
C TRP A 116 0.37 7.74 13.94
N ASN A 117 0.23 6.45 13.68
CA ASN A 117 1.21 5.42 13.92
C ASN A 117 1.67 4.75 12.61
N VAL A 118 2.94 4.32 12.60
CA VAL A 118 3.48 3.40 11.60
C VAL A 118 3.75 2.07 12.27
N VAL A 119 3.12 1.01 11.80
CA VAL A 119 3.33 -0.34 12.33
C VAL A 119 3.87 -1.25 11.23
N GLN A 120 4.98 -1.92 11.51
CA GLN A 120 5.59 -2.90 10.62
C GLN A 120 5.91 -4.16 11.43
N ASN A 121 5.31 -5.28 11.05
CA ASN A 121 5.46 -6.54 11.75
C ASN A 121 6.29 -7.53 10.94
N ASN A 122 7.31 -8.14 11.57
CA ASN A 122 8.11 -9.24 10.99
C ASN A 122 7.78 -10.55 11.75
N GLY A 123 7.11 -11.52 11.12
CA GLY A 123 6.76 -12.78 11.80
C GLY A 123 5.89 -13.76 10.98
N ILE A 124 5.66 -14.96 11.52
CA ILE A 124 4.88 -16.04 10.88
C ILE A 124 3.36 -15.82 10.95
N VAL A 125 2.87 -15.09 11.95
CA VAL A 125 1.43 -15.05 12.29
C VAL A 125 0.73 -13.73 11.91
N VAL A 126 1.46 -12.69 11.51
CA VAL A 126 0.85 -11.39 11.20
C VAL A 126 1.44 -10.84 9.91
N LEU A 127 0.57 -10.64 8.91
CA LEU A 127 0.75 -9.82 7.71
C LEU A 127 2.21 -9.67 7.25
N ARG A 128 2.75 -10.72 6.61
CA ARG A 128 4.13 -10.71 6.08
C ARG A 128 4.33 -9.51 5.16
N SER A 129 5.30 -8.66 5.54
CA SER A 129 5.91 -7.54 4.77
C SER A 129 5.07 -6.30 4.44
N GLY A 130 3.97 -6.06 5.15
CA GLY A 130 3.25 -4.77 5.05
C GLY A 130 3.79 -3.74 6.03
N ILE A 131 3.91 -2.47 5.60
CA ILE A 131 3.92 -1.33 6.52
C ILE A 131 2.49 -0.80 6.58
N THR A 132 1.92 -0.72 7.76
CA THR A 132 0.55 -0.23 7.97
C THR A 132 0.61 1.15 8.62
N LEU A 133 -0.15 2.10 8.06
CA LEU A 133 -0.32 3.44 8.58
C LEU A 133 -1.69 3.52 9.24
N SER A 134 -1.72 3.62 10.57
CA SER A 134 -2.94 3.74 11.37
C SER A 134 -3.07 5.18 11.88
N PHE A 135 -4.17 5.84 11.53
CA PHE A 135 -4.47 7.22 11.90
C PHE A 135 -5.47 7.23 13.05
N TYR A 136 -5.30 8.03 14.10
CA TYR A 136 -6.22 8.04 15.25
C TYR A 136 -6.72 9.44 15.56
#